data_AF-A0A432CMM8-F1
#
_entry.id   AF-A0A432CMM8-F1
#
_cell.length_a   1.000
_cell.length_b   1.000
_cell.length_c   1.000
_cell.angle_alpha   90.00
_cell.angle_beta   90.00
_cell.angle_gamma   90.00
#
_symmetry.space_group_name_H-M   'P 1'
#
loop_
_entity.id
_entity.type
_entity.pdbx_description
1 polymer ?
#
loop_
_entity_poly.entity_id
_entity_poly.type
_entity_poly.pdbx_seq_one_letter_code
_entity_poly.pdbx_strand_id
1 'polypeptide(L)'
;MSNIIEVKKVVIKFLRENIKSYDVTVIKIEKVKEIWNAVAEVYEDDSFLKSMDLPSKKVRLFYAVKLDENLEITSFERHGSLEGIDSTDEYIN
;
A
#
# COMPACT_ATOMS: atom_id res chain seq x y z
N MET A 1 -18.26 12.57 0.70
CA MET A 1 -17.56 11.99 1.86
C MET A 1 -17.56 10.46 1.87
N SER A 2 -18.36 9.76 1.05
CA SER A 2 -18.45 8.29 1.07
C SER A 2 -17.24 7.54 0.46
N ASN A 3 -16.62 8.05 -0.61
CA ASN A 3 -15.63 7.28 -1.36
C ASN A 3 -14.29 7.04 -0.61
N ILE A 4 -13.82 7.96 0.22
CA ILE A 4 -12.52 7.80 0.92
C ILE A 4 -12.56 6.62 1.89
N ILE A 5 -13.69 6.43 2.59
CA ILE A 5 -13.86 5.30 3.53
C ILE A 5 -13.90 3.98 2.75
N GLU A 6 -14.54 3.97 1.58
CA GLU A 6 -14.59 2.79 0.71
C GLU A 6 -13.23 2.45 0.13
N VAL A 7 -12.50 3.44 -0.41
CA VAL A 7 -11.10 3.29 -0.86
C VAL A 7 -10.25 2.67 0.24
N LYS A 8 -10.33 3.21 1.47
CA LYS A 8 -9.59 2.66 2.62
C LYS A 8 -9.93 1.19 2.87
N LYS A 9 -11.22 0.81 2.83
CA LYS A 9 -11.66 -0.58 3.03
C LYS A 9 -11.14 -1.50 1.92
N VAL A 10 -11.22 -1.07 0.67
CA VAL A 10 -10.73 -1.84 -0.50
C VAL A 10 -9.23 -2.07 -0.40
N VAL A 11 -8.45 -1.02 -0.12
CA VAL A 11 -6.99 -1.10 0.04
C VAL A 11 -6.60 -2.03 1.19
N ILE A 12 -7.23 -1.90 2.36
CA ILE A 12 -6.95 -2.78 3.50
C ILE A 12 -7.28 -4.23 3.17
N LYS A 13 -8.42 -4.49 2.53
CA LYS A 13 -8.84 -5.84 2.14
C LYS A 13 -7.82 -6.45 1.18
N PHE A 14 -7.48 -5.73 0.12
CA PHE A 14 -6.52 -6.18 -0.89
C PHE A 14 -5.15 -6.51 -0.29
N LEU A 15 -4.59 -5.61 0.53
CA LEU A 15 -3.27 -5.82 1.11
C LEU A 15 -3.27 -6.99 2.11
N ARG A 16 -4.34 -7.18 2.89
CA ARG A 16 -4.48 -8.34 3.78
C ARG A 16 -4.51 -9.66 3.01
N GLU A 17 -5.26 -9.71 1.92
CA GLU A 17 -5.42 -10.91 1.11
C GLU A 17 -4.15 -11.28 0.33
N ASN A 18 -3.41 -10.28 -0.16
CA ASN A 18 -2.25 -10.50 -1.03
C ASN A 18 -0.90 -10.50 -0.30
N ILE A 19 -0.71 -9.64 0.70
CA ILE A 19 0.55 -9.52 1.46
C ILE A 19 0.55 -10.40 2.72
N LYS A 20 -0.61 -10.94 3.11
CA LYS A 20 -0.78 -11.79 4.32
C LYS A 20 -0.33 -11.11 5.62
N SER A 21 -0.39 -9.79 5.68
CA SER A 21 -0.22 -9.03 6.92
C SER A 21 -1.55 -8.49 7.41
N TYR A 22 -1.83 -8.67 8.70
CA TYR A 22 -3.03 -8.14 9.36
C TYR A 22 -2.88 -6.69 9.81
N ASP A 23 -1.63 -6.21 9.88
CA ASP A 23 -1.24 -4.91 10.41
C ASP A 23 -1.03 -3.93 9.24
N VAL A 24 -2.15 -3.42 8.73
CA VAL A 24 -2.24 -2.52 7.58
C VAL A 24 -2.91 -1.23 8.01
N THR A 25 -2.23 -0.10 7.83
CA THR A 25 -2.75 1.23 8.12
C THR A 25 -2.65 2.12 6.89
N VAL A 26 -3.77 2.56 6.32
CA VAL A 26 -3.77 3.55 5.24
C VAL A 26 -3.46 4.93 5.84
N ILE A 27 -2.34 5.52 5.41
CA ILE A 27 -1.77 6.77 5.92
C ILE A 27 -1.99 7.96 5.00
N LYS A 28 -2.21 7.72 3.70
CA LYS A 28 -2.51 8.75 2.70
C LYS A 28 -3.57 8.24 1.73
N ILE A 29 -4.52 9.11 1.39
CA ILE A 29 -5.47 8.90 0.28
C ILE A 29 -5.59 10.24 -0.43
N GLU A 30 -5.37 10.25 -1.73
CA GLU A 30 -5.57 11.40 -2.59
C GLU A 30 -6.31 10.96 -3.85
N LYS A 31 -7.04 11.89 -4.46
CA LYS A 31 -7.69 11.68 -5.76
C LYS A 31 -7.04 12.63 -6.76
N VAL A 32 -6.49 12.08 -7.84
CA VAL A 32 -5.95 12.83 -8.96
C VAL A 32 -6.77 12.45 -10.20
N LYS A 33 -7.60 13.39 -10.67
CA LYS A 33 -8.59 13.16 -11.73
C LYS A 33 -9.55 12.01 -11.35
N GLU A 34 -9.50 10.91 -12.09
CA GLU A 34 -10.32 9.70 -11.90
C GLU A 34 -9.57 8.57 -11.18
N ILE A 35 -8.32 8.81 -10.78
CA ILE A 35 -7.49 7.83 -10.09
C ILE A 35 -7.42 8.18 -8.61
N TRP A 36 -7.59 7.18 -7.76
CA TRP A 36 -7.30 7.24 -6.35
C TRP A 36 -5.89 6.70 -6.10
N ASN A 37 -5.02 7.51 -5.48
CA ASN A 37 -3.76 7.03 -4.96
C ASN A 37 -3.89 6.86 -3.43
N ALA A 38 -3.56 5.69 -2.93
CA ALA A 38 -3.52 5.39 -1.51
C ALA A 38 -2.14 4.91 -1.11
N VAL A 39 -1.68 5.31 0.07
CA VAL A 39 -0.45 4.80 0.68
C VAL A 39 -0.81 4.10 1.97
N ALA A 40 -0.38 2.85 2.10
CA ALA A 40 -0.55 2.06 3.31
C ALA A 40 0.79 1.70 3.94
N GLU A 41 0.88 1.86 5.24
CA GLU A 41 1.93 1.29 6.08
C GLU A 41 1.55 -0.16 6.43
N VAL A 42 2.47 -1.10 6.20
CA VAL A 42 2.28 -2.52 6.48
C VAL A 42 3.48 -3.05 7.27
N TYR A 43 3.20 -3.78 8.35
CA TYR A 43 4.23 -4.50 9.09
C TYR A 43 4.26 -5.96 8.63
N GLU A 44 5.34 -6.35 7.98
CA GLU A 44 5.56 -7.73 7.54
C GLU A 44 6.60 -8.41 8.44
N ASP A 45 6.43 -9.71 8.65
CA ASP A 45 7.51 -10.51 9.22
C ASP A 45 8.65 -10.60 8.20
N ASP A 46 9.88 -10.39 8.66
CA ASP A 46 11.04 -10.61 7.82
C ASP A 46 11.09 -12.08 7.39
N SER A 47 10.69 -12.31 6.14
CA SER A 47 10.60 -13.64 5.53
C SER A 47 11.97 -14.31 5.41
N PHE A 48 13.04 -13.50 5.35
CA PHE A 48 14.42 -13.97 5.32
C PHE A 48 14.87 -14.44 6.71
N LEU A 49 14.59 -13.68 7.77
CA LEU A 49 14.87 -14.14 9.13
C LEU A 49 14.08 -15.42 9.47
N LYS A 50 12.82 -15.48 9.03
CA LYS A 50 11.96 -16.65 9.21
C LYS A 50 12.49 -17.89 8.50
N SER A 51 13.08 -17.76 7.31
CA SER A 51 13.67 -18.91 6.60
C SER A 51 15.00 -19.38 7.20
N MET A 52 15.66 -18.51 7.97
CA MET A 52 16.91 -18.81 8.69
C MET A 52 16.71 -19.27 10.14
N ASP A 53 15.47 -19.47 10.59
CA ASP A 53 15.12 -19.78 11.98
C ASP A 53 15.65 -18.75 13.00
N LEU A 54 15.76 -17.50 12.54
CA LEU A 54 16.18 -16.36 13.36
C LEU A 54 14.96 -15.64 13.93
N PRO A 55 15.09 -14.96 15.09
CA PRO A 55 14.01 -14.19 15.67
C PRO A 55 13.42 -13.21 14.66
N SER A 56 12.13 -13.38 14.35
CA SER A 56 11.44 -12.56 13.36
C SER A 56 11.38 -11.11 13.80
N LYS A 57 11.97 -10.21 13.01
CA LYS A 57 11.78 -8.77 13.15
C LYS A 57 10.64 -8.34 12.23
N LYS A 58 9.73 -7.51 12.74
CA LYS A 58 8.74 -6.84 11.90
C LYS A 58 9.43 -5.73 11.12
N VAL A 59 9.31 -5.76 9.81
CA VAL A 59 9.79 -4.71 8.91
C VAL A 59 8.61 -3.85 8.51
N ARG A 60 8.77 -2.54 8.68
CA ARG A 60 7.78 -1.56 8.23
C ARG A 60 8.00 -1.27 6.75
N LEU A 61 6.96 -1.45 5.96
CA LEU A 61 6.96 -1.26 4.52
C LEU A 61 5.80 -0.36 4.14
N PHE A 62 5.90 0.24 2.96
CA PHE A 62 4.87 1.12 2.42
C PHE A 62 4.38 0.58 1.09
N TYR A 63 3.08 0.63 0.88
CA TYR A 63 2.43 0.19 -0.35
C TYR A 63 1.71 1.36 -0.98
N ALA A 64 2.14 1.75 -2.18
CA ALA A 64 1.42 2.66 -3.03
C ALA A 64 0.38 1.84 -3.82
N VAL A 65 -0.90 2.17 -3.69
CA VAL A 65 -2.00 1.46 -4.35
C VAL A 65 -2.79 2.45 -5.18
N LYS A 66 -2.97 2.15 -6.46
CA LYS A 66 -3.81 2.95 -7.37
C LYS A 66 -5.13 2.24 -7.62
N LEU A 67 -6.21 3.00 -7.57
CA LEU A 67 -7.56 2.53 -7.88
C LEU A 67 -8.21 3.43 -8.93
N ASP A 68 -9.05 2.86 -9.77
CA ASP A 68 -9.86 3.62 -10.71
C ASP A 68 -11.11 4.23 -10.05
N GLU A 69 -11.98 4.85 -10.85
CA GLU A 69 -13.23 5.44 -10.39
C GLU A 69 -14.25 4.43 -9.83
N ASN A 70 -14.13 3.17 -10.23
CA ASN A 70 -14.97 2.05 -9.78
C ASN A 70 -14.39 1.36 -8.53
N LEU A 71 -13.29 1.90 -7.98
CA LEU A 71 -12.54 1.34 -6.85
C LEU A 71 -11.89 -0.02 -7.18
N GLU A 72 -11.65 -0.31 -8.45
CA GLU A 72 -10.86 -1.45 -8.88
C GLU A 72 -9.37 -1.11 -8.76
N ILE A 73 -8.59 -2.02 -8.18
CA ILE A 73 -7.15 -1.82 -8.02
C ILE A 73 -6.47 -2.04 -9.37
N THR A 74 -5.84 -0.99 -9.88
CA THR A 74 -5.17 -1.01 -11.19
C THR A 74 -3.67 -1.30 -11.07
N SER A 75 -3.05 -0.94 -9.95
CA SER A 75 -1.63 -1.22 -9.68
C SER A 75 -1.27 -1.08 -8.20
N PHE A 76 -0.20 -1.75 -7.78
CA PHE A 76 0.42 -1.51 -6.48
C PHE A 76 1.95 -1.65 -6.54
N GLU A 77 2.64 -0.91 -5.68
CA GLU A 77 4.11 -0.92 -5.58
C GLU A 77 4.53 -0.97 -4.10
N ARG A 78 5.61 -1.71 -3.82
CA ARG A 78 6.19 -1.86 -2.47
C ARG A 78 7.42 -0.98 -2.33
N HIS A 79 7.47 -0.20 -1.26
CA HIS A 79 8.57 0.71 -0.94
C HIS A 79 9.12 0.43 0.48
N GLY A 80 10.43 0.59 0.62
CA GLY A 80 11.12 0.52 1.91
C GLY A 80 11.06 1.83 2.71
N SER A 81 10.73 2.94 2.07
CA SER A 81 10.65 4.29 2.65
C SER A 81 9.44 5.03 2.11
N LEU A 82 8.95 6.00 2.89
CA LEU A 82 7.89 6.92 2.45
C LEU A 82 8.44 7.99 1.48
N GLU A 83 9.70 8.38 1.66
CA GLU A 83 10.44 9.25 0.73
C GLU A 83 10.65 8.48 -0.58
N GLY A 84 9.89 8.86 -1.62
CA GLY A 84 9.91 8.21 -2.95
C GLY A 84 8.54 7.80 -3.48
N ILE A 85 7.50 7.80 -2.65
CA ILE A 85 6.13 7.40 -3.07
C ILE A 85 5.41 8.52 -3.84
N ASP A 86 5.78 9.78 -3.62
CA ASP A 86 5.19 10.95 -4.31
C ASP A 86 5.85 11.27 -5.66
N SER A 87 6.88 10.50 -6.09
CA SER A 87 7.77 10.87 -7.20
C SER A 87 7.39 10.28 -8.57
N THR A 88 6.23 9.64 -8.72
CA THR A 88 5.91 8.87 -9.95
C THR A 88 5.03 9.59 -10.98
N ASP A 89 4.82 10.91 -10.89
CA ASP A 89 4.04 11.68 -11.88
C ASP A 89 4.80 12.85 -12.55
N GLU A 90 6.13 12.87 -12.47
CA GLU A 90 6.96 13.71 -13.35
C GLU A 90 7.81 12.81 -14.25
N TYR A 91 7.89 13.14 -15.55
CA TYR A 91 8.52 12.39 -16.67
C TYR A 91 7.59 11.51 -17.52
N ILE A 92 6.59 12.13 -18.15
CA ILE A 92 6.23 11.79 -19.54
C ILE A 92 6.64 12.98 -20.40
N ASN A 93 7.66 12.77 -21.24
CA ASN A 93 8.06 13.68 -22.33
C ASN A 93 6.93 13.82 -23.37
#